data_AF-A0A9D4IZJ8-F1
#
_entry.id   AF-A0A9D4IZJ8-F1
#
_cell.length_a   1.000
_cell.length_b   1.000
_cell.length_c   1.000
_cell.angle_alpha   90.00
_cell.angle_beta   90.00
_cell.angle_gamma   90.00
#
_symmetry.space_group_name_H-M   'P 1'
#
loop_
_entity.id
_entity.type
_entity.pdbx_description
1 polymer ?
#
loop_
_entity_poly.entity_id
_entity_poly.type
_entity_poly.pdbx_seq_one_letter_code
_entity_poly.pdbx_strand_id
1 'polypeptide(L)'
;MFLGFGVSLILGSLCYVDCLTCLQCLNIESPRHCRHVKECSPSEVCYVNQKVDEYGDVLFDIGCKNASRCSNSSHGSHACDYCCNGSLCNAAGCGQPGYPSNRGPICYSCSTHTNQGSCQKIDFCDSNEVCMVQEELEFGERVHTSKCVVLEQCEHYTLNILPIVGRSLSDQQRSATETICRQCCHGDLCNSNCTTTTTTPTTTSSTTTATTTTSSTTTATTTTTTNSKMKDCKEIGLGTHINGVYTVRPEGTYDDIEVYCDMATDGGGWTVFQRRVNGSLPFDHNFASYVHGFGNIHAEFWLGLQYIHAMTYNAKSELRIDLIAADGSTAYEVFPNFRLSSAPNFTLHIDTGHGTAGDDSSTGLSNHNGSRFQTNDNFDAYPYNCAELLHAGWWFNDCAVVNLNGQYLTPGTVSTLYLNAVVFYYDFKAYASLKETKMMFRRV
;
A
#
# COMPACT_ATOMS: atom_id res chain seq x y z
N MET A 1 -58.75 -11.38 -6.92
CA MET A 1 -57.86 -10.29 -7.36
C MET A 1 -56.84 -10.09 -6.26
N PHE A 2 -55.76 -10.88 -6.29
CA PHE A 2 -54.64 -10.77 -5.35
C PHE A 2 -53.41 -10.37 -6.15
N LEU A 3 -52.87 -9.19 -5.82
CA LEU A 3 -51.65 -8.62 -6.40
C LEU A 3 -50.44 -9.42 -5.88
N GLY A 4 -49.75 -10.12 -6.76
CA GLY A 4 -48.49 -10.79 -6.46
C GLY A 4 -47.34 -9.79 -6.49
N PHE A 5 -46.69 -9.58 -5.34
CA PHE A 5 -45.40 -8.91 -5.27
C PHE A 5 -44.30 -9.96 -5.55
N GLY A 6 -43.70 -9.87 -6.72
CA GLY A 6 -42.49 -10.63 -7.06
C GLY A 6 -41.29 -10.07 -6.30
N VAL A 7 -40.72 -10.88 -5.40
CA VAL A 7 -39.42 -10.59 -4.80
C VAL A 7 -38.36 -10.95 -5.86
N SER A 8 -37.78 -9.91 -6.46
CA SER A 8 -36.64 -10.05 -7.35
C SER A 8 -35.42 -10.41 -6.51
N LEU A 9 -35.04 -11.69 -6.49
CA LEU A 9 -33.75 -12.15 -6.02
C LEU A 9 -32.68 -11.55 -6.94
N ILE A 10 -32.00 -10.50 -6.47
CA ILE A 10 -30.74 -10.06 -7.07
C ILE A 10 -29.72 -11.15 -6.76
N LEU A 11 -29.63 -12.14 -7.65
CA LEU A 11 -28.45 -12.98 -7.76
C LEU A 11 -27.29 -12.04 -8.08
N GLY A 12 -26.39 -11.86 -7.10
CA GLY A 12 -25.06 -11.33 -7.38
C GLY A 12 -24.48 -12.17 -8.51
N SER A 13 -24.27 -11.56 -9.66
CA SER A 13 -23.75 -12.20 -10.86
C SER A 13 -22.32 -12.66 -10.58
N LEU A 14 -22.19 -13.92 -10.17
CA LEU A 14 -20.94 -14.64 -10.13
C LEU A 14 -20.44 -14.77 -11.57
N CYS A 15 -19.35 -14.05 -11.86
CA CYS A 15 -18.58 -14.11 -13.08
C CYS A 15 -18.02 -15.52 -13.27
N TYR A 16 -18.64 -16.33 -14.13
CA TYR A 16 -18.25 -17.75 -14.27
C TYR A 16 -17.30 -18.01 -15.45
N VAL A 17 -17.12 -17.08 -16.40
CA VAL A 17 -16.13 -17.19 -17.50
C VAL A 17 -15.79 -15.78 -18.04
N ASP A 18 -14.49 -15.49 -18.25
CA ASP A 18 -13.92 -14.32 -18.94
C ASP A 18 -14.21 -12.91 -18.34
N CYS A 19 -14.08 -12.74 -17.02
CA CYS A 19 -14.20 -11.41 -16.42
C CYS A 19 -12.90 -10.61 -16.53
N LEU A 20 -13.06 -9.38 -17.03
CA LEU A 20 -11.96 -8.45 -17.28
C LEU A 20 -11.27 -8.09 -15.97
N THR A 21 -9.97 -8.33 -15.89
CA THR A 21 -9.19 -7.94 -14.71
C THR A 21 -8.47 -6.65 -14.99
N CYS A 22 -8.86 -5.57 -14.31
CA CYS A 22 -8.27 -4.25 -14.49
C CYS A 22 -7.39 -3.88 -13.31
N LEU A 23 -6.34 -3.12 -13.58
CA LEU A 23 -5.65 -2.37 -12.55
C LEU A 23 -6.67 -1.49 -11.81
N GLN A 24 -6.46 -1.32 -10.51
CA GLN A 24 -7.34 -0.55 -9.68
C GLN A 24 -6.50 0.28 -8.71
N CYS A 25 -6.30 1.55 -9.03
CA CYS A 25 -5.52 2.49 -8.23
C CYS A 25 -6.07 3.90 -8.40
N LEU A 26 -5.97 4.73 -7.36
CA LEU A 26 -6.35 6.14 -7.47
C LEU A 26 -5.12 6.99 -7.15
N ASN A 27 -5.00 8.12 -7.82
CA ASN A 27 -3.97 9.13 -7.55
C ASN A 27 -2.53 8.63 -7.66
N ILE A 28 -2.23 7.85 -8.70
CA ILE A 28 -0.87 7.38 -8.94
C ILE A 28 -0.20 8.17 -10.05
N GLU A 29 1.07 8.53 -9.89
CA GLU A 29 1.84 9.29 -10.90
C GLU A 29 2.07 8.52 -12.20
N SER A 30 2.05 7.19 -12.12
CA SER A 30 2.17 6.33 -13.30
C SER A 30 1.34 5.07 -13.12
N PRO A 31 0.49 4.71 -14.11
CA PRO A 31 -0.28 3.48 -14.08
C PRO A 31 0.50 2.21 -13.81
N ARG A 32 1.79 2.20 -14.17
CA ARG A 32 2.68 1.04 -14.00
C ARG A 32 3.00 0.76 -12.54
N HIS A 33 2.86 1.75 -11.66
CA HIS A 33 3.07 1.58 -10.22
C HIS A 33 1.82 1.00 -9.53
N CYS A 34 0.72 0.78 -10.27
CA CYS A 34 -0.46 0.15 -9.71
C CYS A 34 -0.22 -1.33 -9.43
N ARG A 35 -0.30 -1.73 -8.16
CA ARG A 35 -0.11 -3.11 -7.70
C ARG A 35 -1.40 -3.82 -7.32
N HIS A 36 -2.54 -3.26 -7.71
CA HIS A 36 -3.85 -3.79 -7.34
C HIS A 36 -4.67 -4.04 -8.57
N VAL A 37 -5.39 -5.14 -8.55
CA VAL A 37 -6.30 -5.56 -9.62
C VAL A 37 -7.67 -5.84 -9.05
N LYS A 38 -8.69 -5.57 -9.85
CA LYS A 38 -10.05 -6.02 -9.56
C LYS A 38 -10.67 -6.64 -10.79
N GLU A 39 -11.55 -7.60 -10.57
CA GLU A 39 -12.44 -8.12 -11.59
C GLU A 39 -13.56 -7.11 -11.84
N CYS A 40 -13.75 -6.73 -13.10
CA CYS A 40 -14.83 -5.87 -13.53
C CYS A 40 -16.11 -6.67 -13.75
N SER A 41 -17.25 -5.99 -13.59
CA SER A 41 -18.54 -6.54 -14.01
C SER A 41 -18.56 -6.74 -15.54
N PRO A 42 -19.38 -7.67 -16.08
CA PRO A 42 -19.44 -7.91 -17.53
C PRO A 42 -19.80 -6.69 -18.40
N SER A 43 -20.38 -5.64 -17.81
CA SER A 43 -20.74 -4.38 -18.49
C SER A 43 -19.67 -3.29 -18.36
N GLU A 44 -18.52 -3.59 -17.77
CA GLU A 44 -17.46 -2.64 -17.45
C GLU A 44 -16.19 -2.92 -18.27
N VAL A 45 -15.40 -1.88 -18.46
CA VAL A 45 -14.12 -1.87 -19.18
C VAL A 45 -13.03 -1.27 -18.30
N CYS A 46 -11.76 -1.57 -18.57
CA CYS A 46 -10.66 -0.91 -17.89
C CYS A 46 -10.61 0.55 -18.33
N TYR A 47 -10.48 1.48 -17.40
CA TYR A 47 -10.27 2.89 -17.69
C TYR A 47 -9.03 3.42 -17.00
N VAL A 48 -8.44 4.46 -17.59
CA VAL A 48 -7.40 5.30 -17.02
C VAL A 48 -7.84 6.75 -17.24
N ASN A 49 -7.91 7.51 -16.15
CA ASN A 49 -8.20 8.93 -16.16
C ASN A 49 -6.98 9.69 -15.63
N GLN A 50 -6.31 10.44 -16.49
CA GLN A 50 -5.26 11.38 -16.14
C GLN A 50 -5.88 12.66 -15.60
N LYS A 51 -5.38 13.19 -14.50
CA LYS A 51 -5.77 14.49 -13.93
C LYS A 51 -4.54 15.27 -13.51
N VAL A 52 -4.70 16.58 -13.40
CA VAL A 52 -3.70 17.47 -12.82
C VAL A 52 -4.28 17.95 -11.51
N ASP A 53 -3.52 17.86 -10.43
CA ASP A 53 -3.96 18.38 -9.14
C ASP A 53 -3.86 19.91 -9.06
N GLU A 54 -4.18 20.47 -7.90
CA GLU A 54 -4.08 21.90 -7.63
C GLU A 54 -2.63 22.45 -7.63
N TYR A 55 -1.64 21.57 -7.61
CA TYR A 55 -0.21 21.90 -7.56
C TYR A 55 0.51 21.71 -8.90
N GLY A 56 -0.18 21.18 -9.92
CA GLY A 56 0.39 20.91 -11.24
C GLY A 56 0.97 19.51 -11.42
N ASP A 57 0.86 18.63 -10.41
CA ASP A 57 1.29 17.24 -10.48
C ASP A 57 0.31 16.43 -11.35
N VAL A 58 0.84 15.57 -12.22
CA VAL A 58 0.04 14.70 -13.10
C VAL A 58 -0.21 13.36 -12.42
N LEU A 59 -1.48 13.01 -12.25
CA LEU A 59 -1.91 11.74 -11.66
C LEU A 59 -2.83 10.94 -12.56
N PHE A 60 -3.00 9.67 -12.21
CA PHE A 60 -3.88 8.73 -12.87
C PHE A 60 -4.81 8.02 -11.87
N ASP A 61 -6.08 7.95 -12.23
CA ASP A 61 -7.08 7.09 -11.60
C ASP A 61 -7.39 5.93 -12.56
N ILE A 62 -7.38 4.70 -12.06
CA ILE A 62 -7.50 3.48 -12.85
C ILE A 62 -8.52 2.56 -12.21
N GLY A 63 -9.34 1.91 -13.03
CA GLY A 63 -10.28 0.94 -12.53
C GLY A 63 -11.20 0.36 -13.58
N CYS A 64 -12.37 -0.06 -13.12
CA CYS A 64 -13.50 -0.45 -13.97
C CYS A 64 -14.47 0.72 -14.14
N LYS A 65 -14.92 0.94 -15.37
CA LYS A 65 -15.93 1.93 -15.73
C LYS A 65 -16.95 1.28 -16.64
N ASN A 66 -18.22 1.67 -16.51
CA ASN A 66 -19.26 1.14 -17.39
C ASN A 66 -18.95 1.46 -18.86
N ALA A 67 -19.03 0.46 -19.74
CA ALA A 67 -18.72 0.59 -21.16
C ALA A 67 -19.54 1.71 -21.84
N SER A 68 -20.79 1.94 -21.41
CA SER A 68 -21.64 3.01 -21.95
C SER A 68 -21.22 4.42 -21.53
N ARG A 69 -20.43 4.54 -20.46
CA ARG A 69 -19.85 5.80 -19.96
C ARG A 69 -18.39 5.95 -20.35
N CYS A 70 -17.86 5.05 -21.19
CA CYS A 70 -16.51 5.11 -21.70
C CYS A 70 -16.47 6.02 -22.93
N SER A 71 -15.73 7.13 -22.82
CA SER A 71 -15.41 8.01 -23.94
C SER A 71 -13.89 8.13 -24.03
N ASN A 72 -13.31 7.68 -25.14
CA ASN A 72 -11.88 7.90 -25.40
C ASN A 72 -11.69 9.35 -25.82
N SER A 73 -11.24 10.20 -24.89
CA SER A 73 -10.94 11.61 -25.17
C SER A 73 -9.46 11.90 -24.94
N SER A 74 -8.73 12.12 -26.02
CA SER A 74 -7.36 12.66 -26.02
C SER A 74 -7.43 14.16 -26.28
N HIS A 75 -7.86 14.95 -25.30
CA HIS A 75 -7.83 16.40 -25.42
C HIS A 75 -6.52 16.97 -24.86
N GLY A 76 -5.90 17.88 -25.62
CA GLY A 76 -4.73 18.62 -25.18
C GLY A 76 -4.98 19.37 -23.87
N SER A 77 -3.93 19.44 -23.05
CA SER A 77 -3.79 20.21 -21.81
C SER A 77 -4.72 19.91 -20.63
N HIS A 78 -5.86 19.20 -20.79
CA HIS A 78 -6.71 18.83 -19.65
C HIS A 78 -7.29 17.41 -19.79
N ALA A 79 -7.11 16.65 -18.71
CA ALA A 79 -7.67 15.35 -18.36
C ALA A 79 -7.91 14.37 -19.52
N CYS A 80 -6.96 13.46 -19.72
CA CYS A 80 -7.18 12.32 -20.61
C CYS A 80 -8.04 11.27 -19.90
N ASP A 81 -9.12 10.83 -20.56
CA ASP A 81 -9.93 9.69 -20.14
C ASP A 81 -9.90 8.65 -21.27
N TYR A 82 -9.40 7.47 -20.96
CA TYR A 82 -9.19 6.40 -21.92
C TYR A 82 -9.67 5.08 -21.35
N CYS A 83 -10.36 4.27 -22.16
CA CYS A 83 -10.74 2.92 -21.76
C CYS A 83 -10.56 1.87 -22.86
N CYS A 84 -10.53 0.62 -22.43
CA CYS A 84 -10.25 -0.52 -23.28
C CYS A 84 -10.79 -1.84 -22.72
N ASN A 85 -10.92 -2.81 -23.62
CA ASN A 85 -11.62 -4.07 -23.37
C ASN A 85 -10.68 -5.21 -22.95
N GLY A 86 -9.38 -4.96 -22.77
CA GLY A 86 -8.38 -5.98 -22.43
C GLY A 86 -7.90 -5.88 -20.98
N SER A 87 -7.52 -7.00 -20.37
CA SER A 87 -7.04 -7.03 -18.98
C SER A 87 -5.78 -6.18 -18.80
N LEU A 88 -5.67 -5.54 -17.64
CA LEU A 88 -4.53 -4.70 -17.23
C LEU A 88 -4.13 -3.65 -18.27
N CYS A 89 -5.09 -3.21 -19.06
CA CYS A 89 -4.84 -2.34 -20.18
C CYS A 89 -4.54 -0.90 -19.72
N ASN A 90 -3.71 -0.20 -20.51
CA ASN A 90 -3.17 1.15 -20.23
C ASN A 90 -2.32 1.24 -18.97
N ALA A 91 -1.69 0.14 -18.57
CA ALA A 91 -0.72 0.13 -17.49
C ALA A 91 0.46 1.08 -17.69
N ALA A 92 0.68 1.65 -18.87
CA ALA A 92 1.71 2.66 -19.09
C ALA A 92 1.18 4.11 -19.09
N GLY A 93 -0.14 4.33 -19.04
CA GLY A 93 -0.71 5.67 -19.23
C GLY A 93 -1.77 5.75 -20.31
N CYS A 94 -2.32 6.94 -20.40
CA CYS A 94 -3.30 7.34 -21.41
C CYS A 94 -2.75 7.22 -22.84
N GLY A 95 -3.38 6.36 -23.66
CA GLY A 95 -3.01 6.16 -25.06
C GLY A 95 -1.62 5.55 -25.29
N GLN A 96 -0.92 5.17 -24.20
CA GLN A 96 0.34 4.46 -24.29
C GLN A 96 0.07 2.99 -24.55
N PRO A 97 0.97 2.29 -25.28
CA PRO A 97 0.90 0.83 -25.35
C PRO A 97 0.90 0.27 -23.92
N GLY A 98 0.26 -0.87 -23.70
CA GLY A 98 0.26 -1.55 -22.41
C GLY A 98 1.67 -2.02 -22.01
N TYR A 99 1.76 -3.14 -21.29
CA TYR A 99 3.07 -3.66 -20.91
C TYR A 99 3.96 -3.98 -22.12
N PRO A 100 5.28 -3.72 -22.01
CA PRO A 100 6.22 -4.11 -23.06
C PRO A 100 6.26 -5.64 -23.21
N SER A 101 6.56 -6.11 -24.42
CA SER A 101 6.65 -7.55 -24.73
C SER A 101 7.82 -8.26 -24.03
N ASN A 102 8.80 -7.51 -23.52
CA ASN A 102 10.05 -8.01 -22.97
C ASN A 102 10.10 -7.95 -21.43
N ARG A 103 9.05 -8.42 -20.75
CA ARG A 103 9.01 -8.52 -19.28
C ARG A 103 8.68 -9.93 -18.80
N GLY A 104 8.94 -10.20 -17.51
CA GLY A 104 8.43 -11.39 -16.83
C GLY A 104 6.93 -11.30 -16.57
N PRO A 105 6.30 -12.35 -16.03
CA PRO A 105 4.87 -12.34 -15.73
C PRO A 105 4.52 -11.34 -14.61
N ILE A 106 3.25 -10.93 -14.57
CA ILE A 106 2.66 -10.25 -13.41
C ILE A 106 2.16 -11.32 -12.47
N CYS A 107 2.64 -11.32 -11.23
CA CYS A 107 2.24 -12.32 -10.26
C CYS A 107 1.31 -11.78 -9.21
N TYR A 108 0.38 -12.61 -8.73
CA TYR A 108 -0.27 -12.33 -7.46
C TYR A 108 0.81 -12.30 -6.36
N SER A 109 0.74 -11.31 -5.47
CA SER A 109 1.71 -11.13 -4.39
C SER A 109 0.99 -11.01 -3.06
N CYS A 110 0.80 -12.16 -2.43
CA CYS A 110 -0.07 -12.32 -1.28
C CYS A 110 0.67 -13.13 -0.22
N SER A 111 0.81 -12.55 0.98
CA SER A 111 1.63 -13.11 2.06
C SER A 111 0.90 -14.18 2.87
N THR A 112 -0.44 -14.15 2.97
CA THR A 112 -1.22 -15.09 3.79
C THR A 112 -2.70 -15.08 3.41
N HIS A 113 -3.13 -15.96 2.51
CA HIS A 113 -4.56 -16.08 2.18
C HIS A 113 -5.01 -17.54 2.17
N THR A 114 -6.19 -17.79 2.74
CA THR A 114 -6.85 -19.11 2.71
C THR A 114 -7.49 -19.41 1.34
N ASN A 115 -7.72 -18.39 0.53
CA ASN A 115 -8.22 -18.53 -0.84
C ASN A 115 -7.43 -17.62 -1.80
N GLN A 116 -6.72 -18.23 -2.75
CA GLN A 116 -5.93 -17.51 -3.75
C GLN A 116 -6.78 -16.65 -4.70
N GLY A 117 -8.04 -17.03 -4.96
CA GLY A 117 -8.99 -16.23 -5.74
C GLY A 117 -9.44 -14.93 -5.06
N SER A 118 -9.07 -14.71 -3.78
CA SER A 118 -9.31 -13.45 -3.08
C SER A 118 -8.13 -12.46 -3.18
N CYS A 119 -6.99 -12.90 -3.73
CA CYS A 119 -5.81 -12.06 -3.88
C CYS A 119 -6.07 -11.02 -4.97
N GLN A 120 -6.01 -9.74 -4.59
CA GLN A 120 -6.15 -8.60 -5.50
C GLN A 120 -4.85 -7.81 -5.65
N LYS A 121 -3.78 -8.25 -4.96
CA LYS A 121 -2.46 -7.62 -4.99
C LYS A 121 -1.56 -8.35 -5.96
N ILE A 122 -0.82 -7.59 -6.75
CA ILE A 122 0.08 -8.10 -7.80
C ILE A 122 1.46 -7.46 -7.70
N ASP A 123 2.48 -8.20 -8.11
CA ASP A 123 3.84 -7.75 -8.32
C ASP A 123 4.27 -7.98 -9.77
N PHE A 124 5.20 -7.15 -10.22
CA PHE A 124 5.80 -7.22 -11.54
C PHE A 124 7.08 -8.02 -11.46
N CYS A 125 7.14 -9.19 -12.10
CA CYS A 125 8.34 -10.00 -12.10
C CYS A 125 9.31 -9.55 -13.20
N ASP A 126 10.61 -9.73 -12.95
CA ASP A 126 11.66 -9.48 -13.92
C ASP A 126 11.61 -10.49 -15.08
N SER A 127 12.26 -10.16 -16.21
CA SER A 127 12.24 -11.01 -17.42
C SER A 127 12.79 -12.43 -17.23
N ASN A 128 13.56 -12.66 -16.16
CA ASN A 128 14.13 -13.94 -15.75
C ASN A 128 13.38 -14.58 -14.56
N GLU A 129 12.22 -14.06 -14.18
CA GLU A 129 11.41 -14.54 -13.08
C GLU A 129 10.10 -15.15 -13.55
N VAL A 130 9.49 -15.95 -12.68
CA VAL A 130 8.20 -16.60 -12.90
C VAL A 130 7.34 -16.51 -11.64
N CYS A 131 6.03 -16.68 -11.83
CA CYS A 131 5.11 -16.82 -10.72
C CYS A 131 5.31 -18.14 -9.99
N MET A 132 5.59 -18.10 -8.69
CA MET A 132 5.54 -19.28 -7.83
C MET A 132 4.39 -19.17 -6.84
N VAL A 133 3.62 -20.24 -6.73
CA VAL A 133 2.56 -20.43 -5.72
C VAL A 133 3.03 -21.52 -4.77
N GLN A 134 2.99 -21.24 -3.46
CA GLN A 134 3.38 -22.17 -2.41
C GLN A 134 2.35 -22.26 -1.27
N GLU A 135 2.21 -23.46 -0.68
CA GLU A 135 1.46 -23.67 0.57
C GLU A 135 2.43 -23.58 1.78
N GLU A 136 2.07 -22.77 2.76
CA GLU A 136 2.78 -22.60 4.03
C GLU A 136 1.81 -22.89 5.20
N LEU A 137 2.36 -23.24 6.37
CA LEU A 137 1.58 -23.58 7.55
C LEU A 137 1.85 -22.54 8.63
N GLU A 138 0.88 -21.67 8.89
CA GLU A 138 0.95 -20.63 9.91
C GLU A 138 -0.06 -20.91 11.02
N PHE A 139 0.41 -21.00 12.27
CA PHE A 139 -0.43 -21.26 13.45
C PHE A 139 -1.35 -22.49 13.36
N GLY A 140 -0.98 -23.50 12.55
CA GLY A 140 -1.78 -24.71 12.35
C GLY A 140 -2.80 -24.61 11.21
N GLU A 141 -2.95 -23.43 10.58
CA GLU A 141 -3.74 -23.23 9.38
C GLU A 141 -2.87 -23.28 8.12
N ARG A 142 -3.43 -23.83 7.04
CA ARG A 142 -2.77 -23.83 5.72
C ARG A 142 -3.05 -22.50 5.04
N VAL A 143 -2.00 -21.77 4.71
CA VAL A 143 -2.05 -20.51 3.98
C VAL A 143 -1.33 -20.66 2.65
N HIS A 144 -1.76 -19.90 1.65
CA HIS A 144 -1.12 -19.89 0.35
C HIS A 144 -0.41 -18.56 0.14
N THR A 145 0.81 -18.62 -0.39
CA THR A 145 1.59 -17.44 -0.75
C THR A 145 2.00 -17.52 -2.21
N SER A 146 2.04 -16.37 -2.86
CA SER A 146 2.48 -16.26 -4.25
C SER A 146 3.47 -15.12 -4.39
N LYS A 147 4.53 -15.33 -5.16
CA LYS A 147 5.62 -14.36 -5.35
C LYS A 147 6.37 -14.59 -6.65
N CYS A 148 7.06 -13.56 -7.11
CA CYS A 148 8.06 -13.68 -8.17
C CYS A 148 9.28 -14.45 -7.64
N VAL A 149 9.77 -15.41 -8.41
CA VAL A 149 11.03 -16.11 -8.14
C VAL A 149 11.85 -16.24 -9.41
N VAL A 150 13.16 -16.24 -9.27
CA VAL A 150 14.08 -16.51 -10.39
C VAL A 150 13.79 -17.90 -10.96
N LEU A 151 13.75 -17.99 -12.28
CA LEU A 151 13.39 -19.19 -13.05
C LEU A 151 14.20 -20.45 -12.64
N GLU A 152 15.44 -20.29 -12.22
CA GLU A 152 16.31 -21.37 -11.71
C GLU A 152 15.87 -21.96 -10.35
N GLN A 153 15.12 -21.19 -9.55
CA GLN A 153 14.55 -21.67 -8.28
C GLN A 153 13.31 -22.56 -8.50
N CYS A 154 12.78 -22.63 -9.73
CA CYS A 154 11.69 -23.52 -10.10
C CYS A 154 12.25 -24.87 -10.61
N GLU A 155 12.38 -25.86 -9.72
CA GLU A 155 12.90 -27.20 -10.03
C GLU A 155 12.15 -27.92 -11.19
N HIS A 156 10.89 -27.54 -11.45
CA HIS A 156 10.03 -28.11 -12.51
C HIS A 156 9.96 -27.30 -13.83
N TYR A 157 10.71 -26.21 -13.96
CA TYR A 157 10.70 -25.39 -15.19
C TYR A 157 11.44 -26.05 -16.38
N THR A 158 12.18 -27.14 -16.14
CA THR A 158 13.11 -27.75 -17.11
C THR A 158 12.47 -28.71 -18.12
N LEU A 159 11.15 -28.92 -18.10
CA LEU A 159 10.47 -29.73 -19.12
C LEU A 159 9.52 -28.83 -19.90
N ASN A 160 9.85 -28.59 -21.18
CA ASN A 160 9.01 -27.94 -22.19
C ASN A 160 7.57 -28.48 -22.19
N ILE A 161 6.72 -27.96 -21.31
CA ILE A 161 5.30 -28.30 -21.24
C ILE A 161 4.52 -27.01 -21.50
N LEU A 162 3.73 -27.11 -22.56
CA LEU A 162 2.73 -26.19 -23.11
C LEU A 162 1.90 -25.43 -22.06
N PRO A 163 1.27 -24.30 -22.42
CA PRO A 163 0.53 -23.45 -21.48
C PRO A 163 -0.58 -24.26 -20.79
N ILE A 164 -0.50 -24.37 -19.47
CA ILE A 164 -1.53 -25.00 -18.66
C ILE A 164 -2.68 -24.00 -18.51
N VAL A 165 -3.63 -24.07 -19.45
CA VAL A 165 -4.99 -23.54 -19.26
C VAL A 165 -5.94 -24.72 -19.24
N GLY A 166 -6.60 -24.90 -18.09
CA GLY A 166 -7.93 -25.48 -17.93
C GLY A 166 -8.29 -26.79 -18.66
N ARG A 167 -8.03 -27.94 -18.04
CA ARG A 167 -9.01 -28.99 -17.72
C ARG A 167 -8.31 -30.26 -17.20
N SER A 168 -8.99 -30.94 -16.28
CA SER A 168 -8.65 -32.27 -15.77
C SER A 168 -8.30 -33.22 -16.92
N LEU A 169 -7.06 -33.71 -16.92
CA LEU A 169 -6.75 -35.00 -17.54
C LEU A 169 -7.00 -36.07 -16.48
N SER A 170 -7.98 -36.89 -16.81
CA SER A 170 -8.39 -38.12 -16.15
C SER A 170 -7.28 -38.87 -15.43
N ASP A 171 -7.58 -39.27 -14.20
CA ASP A 171 -7.11 -40.46 -13.49
C ASP A 171 -6.04 -41.29 -14.22
N GLN A 172 -4.76 -41.09 -13.89
CA GLN A 172 -3.84 -42.21 -13.65
C GLN A 172 -2.55 -41.74 -12.98
N GLN A 173 -2.18 -42.51 -11.95
CA GLN A 173 -0.94 -42.46 -11.15
C GLN A 173 -0.92 -41.52 -9.93
N ARG A 174 -1.58 -41.98 -8.87
CA ARG A 174 -1.20 -41.68 -7.48
C ARG A 174 0.19 -42.25 -7.19
N SER A 175 1.13 -41.41 -6.79
CA SER A 175 2.15 -41.75 -5.80
C SER A 175 1.82 -41.01 -4.51
N ALA A 176 1.70 -41.75 -3.41
CA ALA A 176 1.34 -41.23 -2.11
C ALA A 176 2.62 -40.91 -1.32
N THR A 177 3.11 -39.69 -1.46
CA THR A 177 4.02 -38.99 -0.51
C THR A 177 4.27 -37.58 -1.07
N GLU A 178 3.96 -36.56 -0.26
CA GLU A 178 4.19 -35.12 -0.48
C GLU A 178 3.47 -34.48 -1.68
N THR A 179 2.43 -33.72 -1.39
CA THR A 179 1.96 -32.67 -2.29
C THR A 179 1.91 -31.37 -1.50
N ILE A 180 3.09 -30.83 -1.20
CA ILE A 180 3.24 -29.41 -0.88
C ILE A 180 2.91 -28.69 -2.19
N CYS A 181 1.89 -27.83 -2.22
CA CYS A 181 1.60 -27.06 -3.42
C CYS A 181 2.84 -26.20 -3.72
N ARG A 182 3.62 -26.54 -4.76
CA ARG A 182 4.76 -25.77 -5.29
C ARG A 182 4.62 -25.79 -6.80
N GLN A 183 4.02 -24.73 -7.34
CA GLN A 183 3.75 -24.65 -8.76
C GLN A 183 4.26 -23.33 -9.29
N CYS A 184 5.08 -23.41 -10.34
CA CYS A 184 5.41 -22.26 -11.15
C CYS A 184 4.49 -22.27 -12.37
N CYS A 185 4.03 -21.10 -12.79
CA CYS A 185 3.16 -21.00 -13.95
C CYS A 185 3.54 -19.87 -14.88
N HIS A 186 3.10 -20.04 -16.13
CA HIS A 186 3.48 -19.20 -17.25
C HIS A 186 2.37 -18.20 -17.56
N GLY A 187 2.71 -16.92 -17.58
CA GLY A 187 1.80 -15.82 -17.93
C GLY A 187 1.38 -14.96 -16.75
N ASP A 188 0.65 -13.90 -17.07
CA ASP A 188 0.18 -12.92 -16.10
C ASP A 188 -1.00 -13.43 -15.28
N LEU A 189 -1.04 -13.03 -14.01
CA LEU A 189 -2.15 -13.31 -13.08
C LEU A 189 -2.48 -14.79 -13.00
N CYS A 190 -1.45 -15.63 -13.09
CA CYS A 190 -1.65 -17.05 -12.93
C CYS A 190 -2.13 -17.35 -11.51
N ASN A 191 -3.30 -17.97 -11.43
CA ASN A 191 -3.87 -18.51 -10.21
C ASN A 191 -4.14 -20.00 -10.42
N SER A 192 -3.24 -20.87 -9.93
CA SER A 192 -3.53 -22.29 -9.81
C SER A 192 -4.13 -22.54 -8.44
N ASN A 193 -5.46 -22.69 -8.36
CA ASN A 193 -6.09 -23.12 -7.11
C ASN A 193 -5.42 -24.42 -6.63
N CYS A 194 -4.69 -24.35 -5.51
CA CYS A 194 -4.16 -25.52 -4.81
C CYS A 194 -5.34 -26.35 -4.28
N THR A 195 -5.97 -27.15 -5.14
CA THR A 195 -7.15 -27.93 -4.74
C THR A 195 -6.75 -29.02 -3.75
N THR A 196 -7.34 -28.98 -2.55
CA THR A 196 -7.35 -30.13 -1.64
C THR A 196 -8.33 -31.17 -2.19
N THR A 197 -7.88 -32.05 -3.08
CA THR A 197 -8.69 -33.21 -3.48
C THR A 197 -8.72 -34.25 -2.36
N THR A 198 -9.53 -33.97 -1.34
CA THR A 198 -10.10 -35.02 -0.49
C THR A 198 -11.57 -34.70 -0.25
N THR A 199 -12.46 -35.23 -1.09
CA THR A 199 -13.68 -35.90 -0.61
C THR A 199 -14.39 -36.66 -1.73
N THR A 200 -14.64 -37.92 -1.38
CA THR A 200 -15.35 -39.03 -2.02
C THR A 200 -16.70 -38.66 -2.64
N PRO A 201 -17.14 -39.32 -3.74
CA PRO A 201 -18.51 -39.19 -4.23
C PRO A 201 -19.48 -39.87 -3.26
N THR A 202 -20.51 -39.15 -2.81
CA THR A 202 -21.70 -39.79 -2.23
C THR A 202 -22.96 -39.27 -2.87
N THR A 203 -23.75 -40.24 -3.30
CA THR A 203 -24.99 -40.20 -4.05
C THR A 203 -26.17 -39.67 -3.22
N THR A 204 -27.04 -38.91 -3.89
CA THR A 204 -28.50 -38.74 -3.73
C THR A 204 -29.18 -39.20 -2.43
N SER A 205 -29.88 -38.29 -1.72
CA SER A 205 -31.35 -38.33 -1.50
C SER A 205 -31.86 -37.26 -0.50
N SER A 206 -32.87 -36.54 -0.98
CA SER A 206 -34.00 -35.82 -0.34
C SER A 206 -34.23 -35.75 1.19
N THR A 207 -34.83 -34.60 1.56
CA THR A 207 -36.03 -34.34 2.42
C THR A 207 -35.84 -33.62 3.77
N THR A 208 -36.50 -32.45 3.90
CA THR A 208 -37.19 -31.83 5.09
C THR A 208 -36.40 -31.63 6.40
N THR A 209 -36.49 -30.54 7.17
CA THR A 209 -37.66 -29.76 7.64
C THR A 209 -37.16 -28.45 8.26
N ALA A 210 -37.97 -27.39 8.19
CA ALA A 210 -37.79 -26.15 8.91
C ALA A 210 -38.00 -26.33 10.44
N THR A 211 -37.30 -25.55 11.26
CA THR A 211 -37.83 -25.18 12.59
C THR A 211 -37.44 -23.75 12.92
N THR A 212 -38.49 -22.92 12.92
CA THR A 212 -38.55 -21.55 13.40
C THR A 212 -38.36 -21.52 14.92
N THR A 213 -37.57 -20.60 15.45
CA THR A 213 -37.81 -20.09 16.81
C THR A 213 -37.65 -18.57 16.81
N THR A 214 -38.77 -17.93 17.10
CA THR A 214 -38.98 -16.49 17.19
C THR A 214 -38.43 -15.98 18.52
N SER A 215 -37.67 -14.89 18.49
CA SER A 215 -37.54 -13.96 19.63
C SER A 215 -37.37 -12.54 19.10
N SER A 216 -38.42 -11.75 19.30
CA SER A 216 -38.54 -10.34 18.98
C SER A 216 -38.08 -9.48 20.16
N THR A 217 -37.14 -8.55 19.95
CA THR A 217 -37.04 -7.34 20.79
C THR A 217 -36.50 -6.15 19.98
N THR A 218 -37.38 -5.17 19.81
CA THR A 218 -37.25 -3.72 19.54
C THR A 218 -35.89 -3.07 19.23
N THR A 219 -35.85 -2.46 18.04
CA THR A 219 -35.46 -1.07 17.72
C THR A 219 -34.08 -0.55 18.12
N ALA A 220 -33.18 -0.52 17.14
CA ALA A 220 -32.31 0.63 16.88
C ALA A 220 -32.15 0.76 15.35
N THR A 221 -32.49 1.94 14.82
CA THR A 221 -32.30 2.28 13.41
C THR A 221 -30.80 2.44 13.16
N THR A 222 -30.12 1.33 12.85
CA THR A 222 -28.76 1.38 12.33
C THR A 222 -28.87 1.63 10.84
N THR A 223 -28.64 2.87 10.43
CA THR A 223 -28.27 3.20 9.05
C THR A 223 -27.18 2.22 8.63
N THR A 224 -27.49 1.40 7.63
CA THR A 224 -26.56 0.53 6.92
C THR A 224 -25.48 1.37 6.26
N THR A 225 -24.42 1.69 7.01
CA THR A 225 -23.12 1.98 6.43
C THR A 225 -22.49 0.64 6.09
N THR A 226 -22.27 0.44 4.80
CA THR A 226 -21.34 -0.54 4.24
C THR A 226 -20.14 -0.78 5.17
N ASN A 227 -19.69 -2.03 5.29
CA ASN A 227 -18.41 -2.43 5.91
C ASN A 227 -17.21 -1.76 5.20
N SER A 228 -17.11 -0.43 5.23
CA SER A 228 -15.93 0.28 4.75
C SER A 228 -14.93 0.33 5.90
N LYS A 229 -13.77 -0.28 5.71
CA LYS A 229 -12.64 -0.10 6.62
C LYS A 229 -12.33 1.38 6.74
N MET A 230 -12.00 1.81 7.95
CA MET A 230 -11.64 3.19 8.25
C MET A 230 -10.39 3.59 7.46
N LYS A 231 -10.35 4.82 6.97
CA LYS A 231 -9.31 5.28 6.05
C LYS A 231 -7.99 5.63 6.73
N ASP A 232 -8.09 6.14 7.95
CA ASP A 232 -6.97 6.71 8.69
C ASP A 232 -7.28 6.70 10.20
N CYS A 233 -6.31 7.12 11.01
CA CYS A 233 -6.49 7.24 12.46
C CYS A 233 -7.51 8.32 12.85
N LYS A 234 -7.78 9.31 11.98
CA LYS A 234 -8.77 10.35 12.24
C LYS A 234 -10.18 9.77 12.30
N GLU A 235 -10.54 8.88 11.40
CA GLU A 235 -11.84 8.18 11.42
C GLU A 235 -11.96 7.24 12.61
N ILE A 236 -10.89 6.51 12.94
CA ILE A 236 -10.84 5.64 14.13
C ILE A 236 -11.07 6.47 15.40
N GLY A 237 -10.44 7.65 15.48
CA GLY A 237 -10.54 8.58 16.59
C GLY A 237 -11.96 9.09 16.89
N LEU A 238 -12.92 8.92 15.96
CA LEU A 238 -14.33 9.25 16.19
C LEU A 238 -15.06 8.21 17.05
N GLY A 239 -14.54 6.97 17.12
CA GLY A 239 -15.13 5.87 17.88
C GLY A 239 -14.30 5.38 19.06
N THR A 240 -12.98 5.49 19.00
CA THR A 240 -12.06 5.07 20.08
C THR A 240 -10.96 6.10 20.31
N HIS A 241 -10.54 6.26 21.57
CA HIS A 241 -9.49 7.20 21.99
C HIS A 241 -8.26 6.49 22.56
N ILE A 242 -8.02 5.25 22.16
CA ILE A 242 -6.91 4.42 22.68
C ILE A 242 -5.75 4.42 21.69
N ASN A 243 -4.55 4.74 22.16
CA ASN A 243 -3.32 4.61 21.37
C ASN A 243 -3.08 3.13 21.03
N GLY A 244 -2.70 2.84 19.79
CA GLY A 244 -2.41 1.46 19.42
C GLY A 244 -2.31 1.26 17.93
N VAL A 245 -2.13 0.00 17.54
CA VAL A 245 -2.08 -0.41 16.14
C VAL A 245 -3.50 -0.74 15.67
N TYR A 246 -3.85 -0.20 14.51
CA TYR A 246 -5.15 -0.40 13.88
C TYR A 246 -4.96 -0.74 12.40
N THR A 247 -5.88 -1.52 11.85
CA THR A 247 -5.95 -1.75 10.41
C THR A 247 -6.77 -0.65 9.75
N VAL A 248 -6.18 0.04 8.78
CA VAL A 248 -6.84 1.05 7.95
C VAL A 248 -6.73 0.68 6.48
N ARG A 249 -7.60 1.28 5.66
CA ARG A 249 -7.50 1.24 4.21
C ARG A 249 -7.41 2.67 3.68
N PRO A 250 -6.19 3.20 3.50
CA PRO A 250 -5.98 4.56 3.02
C PRO A 250 -6.83 4.89 1.81
N GLU A 251 -7.34 6.12 1.76
CA GLU A 251 -8.11 6.57 0.62
C GLU A 251 -7.26 6.50 -0.66
N GLY A 252 -7.80 5.86 -1.68
CA GLY A 252 -7.10 5.69 -2.96
C GLY A 252 -6.20 4.47 -3.06
N THR A 253 -6.00 3.72 -1.97
CA THR A 253 -5.34 2.42 -1.99
C THR A 253 -6.36 1.28 -1.85
N TYR A 254 -5.88 0.07 -2.13
CA TYR A 254 -6.62 -1.18 -1.90
C TYR A 254 -5.92 -2.05 -0.86
N ASP A 255 -4.76 -1.61 -0.36
CA ASP A 255 -4.03 -2.26 0.73
C ASP A 255 -4.71 -1.96 2.06
N ASP A 256 -5.01 -3.02 2.80
CA ASP A 256 -5.21 -2.93 4.23
C ASP A 256 -3.85 -2.91 4.89
N ILE A 257 -3.57 -1.85 5.64
CA ILE A 257 -2.29 -1.66 6.30
C ILE A 257 -2.49 -1.47 7.80
N GLU A 258 -1.50 -1.92 8.57
CA GLU A 258 -1.40 -1.58 9.98
C GLU A 258 -0.77 -0.20 10.15
N VAL A 259 -1.42 0.65 10.94
CA VAL A 259 -0.91 1.97 11.32
C VAL A 259 -0.93 2.10 12.84
N TYR A 260 0.03 2.83 13.38
CA TYR A 260 0.00 3.21 14.78
C TYR A 260 -0.76 4.54 14.91
N CYS A 261 -1.86 4.51 15.65
CA CYS A 261 -2.66 5.68 15.95
C CYS A 261 -2.31 6.26 17.32
N ASP A 262 -1.91 7.54 17.33
CA ASP A 262 -1.86 8.34 18.55
C ASP A 262 -3.20 9.08 18.72
N MET A 263 -3.98 8.59 19.66
CA MET A 263 -5.30 9.08 20.03
C MET A 263 -5.30 10.00 21.25
N ALA A 264 -4.14 10.20 21.89
CA ALA A 264 -4.01 10.98 23.12
C ALA A 264 -3.47 12.39 22.86
N THR A 265 -2.50 12.51 21.94
CA THR A 265 -1.82 13.78 21.70
C THR A 265 -2.74 14.76 20.97
N ASP A 266 -2.91 15.96 21.51
CA ASP A 266 -3.56 17.10 20.84
C ASP A 266 -4.90 16.76 20.17
N GLY A 267 -5.80 16.10 20.91
CA GLY A 267 -7.12 15.70 20.42
C GLY A 267 -7.16 14.38 19.63
N GLY A 268 -6.01 13.71 19.45
CA GLY A 268 -5.93 12.37 18.88
C GLY A 268 -6.20 12.27 17.38
N GLY A 269 -6.30 11.05 16.88
CA GLY A 269 -6.54 10.77 15.46
C GLY A 269 -5.28 10.91 14.59
N TRP A 270 -4.09 10.87 15.18
CA TRP A 270 -2.83 11.01 14.48
C TRP A 270 -2.36 9.66 13.95
N THR A 271 -2.02 9.60 12.66
CA THR A 271 -1.34 8.47 12.04
C THR A 271 0.17 8.67 12.17
N VAL A 272 0.84 7.85 12.99
CA VAL A 272 2.30 7.89 13.14
C VAL A 272 2.96 7.21 11.94
N PHE A 273 3.90 7.89 11.28
CA PHE A 273 4.60 7.35 10.11
C PHE A 273 6.10 7.16 10.28
N GLN A 274 6.69 7.77 11.31
CA GLN A 274 8.10 7.61 11.66
C GLN A 274 8.20 7.59 13.18
N ARG A 275 8.91 6.61 13.74
CA ARG A 275 9.19 6.54 15.17
C ARG A 275 10.62 6.06 15.46
N ARG A 276 11.39 6.86 16.21
CA ARG A 276 12.69 6.51 16.83
C ARG A 276 12.56 6.53 18.35
N VAL A 277 13.12 5.54 19.04
CA VAL A 277 13.00 5.39 20.50
C VAL A 277 14.26 4.83 21.17
N ASN A 278 14.97 3.93 20.50
CA ASN A 278 16.08 3.20 21.12
C ASN A 278 17.20 2.74 20.17
N GLY A 279 17.07 2.98 18.86
CA GLY A 279 18.09 2.60 17.88
C GLY A 279 18.13 1.11 17.54
N SER A 280 17.07 0.37 17.84
CA SER A 280 16.91 -1.04 17.45
C SER A 280 16.86 -1.27 15.93
N LEU A 281 16.49 -0.23 15.17
CA LEU A 281 16.33 -0.28 13.73
C LEU A 281 17.26 0.74 13.04
N PRO A 282 18.16 0.31 12.15
CA PRO A 282 18.86 1.24 11.26
C PRO A 282 17.88 1.85 10.25
N PHE A 283 18.08 3.13 9.91
CA PHE A 283 17.28 3.84 8.91
C PHE A 283 18.07 4.07 7.61
N ASP A 284 19.28 3.51 7.47
CA ASP A 284 20.04 3.50 6.23
C ASP A 284 19.51 2.41 5.29
N HIS A 285 18.41 2.73 4.61
CA HIS A 285 17.70 1.83 3.72
C HIS A 285 17.63 2.38 2.28
N ASN A 286 17.52 1.47 1.31
CA ASN A 286 17.36 1.82 -0.10
C ASN A 286 15.98 2.46 -0.40
N PHE A 287 15.84 3.07 -1.58
CA PHE A 287 14.63 3.80 -1.96
C PHE A 287 13.38 2.93 -1.91
N ALA A 288 13.48 1.70 -2.44
CA ALA A 288 12.38 0.76 -2.46
C ALA A 288 11.87 0.46 -1.03
N SER A 289 12.76 0.27 -0.05
CA SER A 289 12.38 0.05 1.34
C SER A 289 11.65 1.27 1.92
N TYR A 290 12.14 2.48 1.64
CA TYR A 290 11.47 3.71 2.08
C TYR A 290 10.09 3.92 1.44
N VAL A 291 9.90 3.47 0.22
CA VAL A 291 8.59 3.51 -0.45
C VAL A 291 7.59 2.57 0.21
N HIS A 292 7.99 1.33 0.51
CA HIS A 292 7.09 0.30 1.04
C HIS A 292 6.93 0.33 2.57
N GLY A 293 7.89 0.92 3.29
CA GLY A 293 7.95 0.88 4.74
C GLY A 293 8.87 -0.22 5.26
N PHE A 294 9.35 -0.05 6.49
CA PHE A 294 10.21 -1.00 7.18
C PHE A 294 10.11 -0.82 8.70
N GLY A 295 10.57 -1.83 9.44
CA GLY A 295 10.59 -1.83 10.90
C GLY A 295 9.40 -2.54 11.53
N ASN A 296 9.17 -2.26 12.82
CA ASN A 296 8.10 -2.86 13.60
C ASN A 296 7.17 -1.75 14.10
N ILE A 297 5.90 -1.80 13.68
CA ILE A 297 4.86 -0.82 14.00
C ILE A 297 4.64 -0.63 15.52
N HIS A 298 5.01 -1.61 16.35
CA HIS A 298 4.95 -1.53 17.81
C HIS A 298 6.20 -0.89 18.45
N ALA A 299 7.29 -0.71 17.69
CA ALA A 299 8.58 -0.19 18.14
C ALA A 299 9.06 0.96 17.23
N GLU A 300 10.22 0.81 16.60
CA GLU A 300 10.73 1.75 15.60
C GLU A 300 10.32 1.31 14.19
N PHE A 301 9.86 2.25 13.38
CA PHE A 301 9.42 1.98 12.01
C PHE A 301 9.38 3.23 11.14
N TRP A 302 9.32 2.97 9.84
CA TRP A 302 8.94 3.90 8.80
C TRP A 302 7.74 3.32 8.05
N LEU A 303 6.63 4.06 7.96
CA LEU A 303 5.37 3.54 7.42
C LEU A 303 5.44 3.21 5.92
N GLY A 304 6.19 3.99 5.15
CA GLY A 304 6.27 3.87 3.70
C GLY A 304 5.73 5.10 2.98
N LEU A 305 6.54 5.69 2.10
CA LEU A 305 6.21 6.92 1.37
C LEU A 305 4.93 6.79 0.55
N GLN A 306 4.64 5.60 -0.01
CA GLN A 306 3.43 5.39 -0.81
C GLN A 306 2.15 5.56 0.01
N TYR A 307 2.16 5.12 1.28
CA TYR A 307 1.00 5.23 2.15
C TYR A 307 0.85 6.63 2.72
N ILE A 308 1.98 7.29 3.05
CA ILE A 308 1.97 8.69 3.49
C ILE A 308 1.41 9.57 2.37
N HIS A 309 1.89 9.40 1.12
CA HIS A 309 1.35 10.08 -0.05
C HIS A 309 -0.15 9.81 -0.19
N ALA A 310 -0.58 8.55 -0.23
CA ALA A 310 -1.98 8.20 -0.44
C ALA A 310 -2.92 8.86 0.59
N MET A 311 -2.49 8.95 1.85
CA MET A 311 -3.32 9.55 2.91
C MET A 311 -3.26 11.08 2.99
N THR A 312 -2.24 11.73 2.40
CA THR A 312 -2.03 13.18 2.56
C THR A 312 -2.26 13.97 1.28
N TYR A 313 -2.27 13.32 0.11
CA TYR A 313 -2.27 14.01 -1.17
C TYR A 313 -3.61 14.68 -1.52
N ASN A 314 -4.75 13.97 -1.38
CA ASN A 314 -6.10 14.55 -1.64
C ASN A 314 -6.83 14.97 -0.37
N ALA A 315 -6.17 14.88 0.76
CA ALA A 315 -6.76 15.14 2.06
C ALA A 315 -5.88 16.18 2.75
N LYS A 316 -6.43 17.38 2.92
CA LYS A 316 -5.80 18.41 3.73
C LYS A 316 -5.39 17.79 5.07
N SER A 317 -4.10 17.72 5.30
CA SER A 317 -3.51 17.05 6.45
C SER A 317 -2.53 17.99 7.12
N GLU A 318 -2.45 17.92 8.43
CA GLU A 318 -1.42 18.58 9.22
C GLU A 318 -0.35 17.55 9.61
N LEU A 319 0.91 18.00 9.72
CA LEU A 319 2.03 17.21 10.23
C LEU A 319 2.36 17.69 11.64
N ARG A 320 2.66 16.76 12.52
CA ARG A 320 3.21 17.02 13.85
C ARG A 320 4.47 16.20 14.07
N ILE A 321 5.48 16.84 14.62
CA ILE A 321 6.74 16.23 15.03
C ILE A 321 6.86 16.40 16.53
N ASP A 322 6.97 15.30 17.28
CA ASP A 322 7.31 15.32 18.71
C ASP A 322 8.77 14.88 18.89
N LEU A 323 9.50 15.60 19.74
CA LEU A 323 10.93 15.43 20.01
C LEU A 323 11.16 15.27 21.52
N ILE A 324 11.99 14.31 21.90
CA ILE A 324 12.45 14.11 23.29
C ILE A 324 13.98 14.06 23.31
N ALA A 325 14.58 14.92 24.11
CA ALA A 325 16.03 14.96 24.28
C ALA A 325 16.54 13.99 25.37
N ALA A 326 17.86 13.86 25.49
CA ALA A 326 18.50 12.99 26.48
C ALA A 326 18.15 13.35 27.94
N ASP A 327 17.97 14.63 28.23
CA ASP A 327 17.60 15.13 29.56
C ASP A 327 16.09 15.04 29.84
N GLY A 328 15.30 14.47 28.92
CA GLY A 328 13.86 14.35 29.03
C GLY A 328 13.08 15.62 28.68
N SER A 329 13.77 16.71 28.29
CA SER A 329 13.08 17.86 27.71
C SER A 329 12.35 17.46 26.43
N THR A 330 11.22 18.10 26.18
CA THR A 330 10.35 17.81 25.03
C THR A 330 10.11 19.07 24.21
N ALA A 331 10.03 18.92 22.89
CA ALA A 331 9.56 19.95 21.97
C ALA A 331 8.65 19.33 20.92
N TYR A 332 7.89 20.17 20.25
CA TYR A 332 7.08 19.76 19.11
C TYR A 332 6.99 20.85 18.06
N GLU A 333 6.67 20.45 16.83
CA GLU A 333 6.40 21.35 15.70
C GLU A 333 5.17 20.86 14.94
N VAL A 334 4.28 21.78 14.54
CA VAL A 334 3.07 21.47 13.77
C VAL A 334 3.01 22.29 12.49
N PHE A 335 2.83 21.61 11.36
CA PHE A 335 2.66 22.20 10.04
C PHE A 335 1.20 22.03 9.60
N PRO A 336 0.42 23.11 9.44
CA PRO A 336 -1.02 23.03 9.13
C PRO A 336 -1.37 22.37 7.80
N ASN A 337 -0.42 22.36 6.87
CA ASN A 337 -0.52 21.66 5.60
C ASN A 337 0.71 20.76 5.45
N PHE A 338 0.45 19.50 5.15
CA PHE A 338 1.43 18.48 4.89
C PHE A 338 0.89 17.54 3.81
N ARG A 339 1.67 17.38 2.75
CA ARG A 339 1.47 16.33 1.77
C ARG A 339 2.80 15.90 1.19
N LEU A 340 2.82 14.68 0.66
CA LEU A 340 3.88 14.24 -0.24
C LEU A 340 3.36 14.20 -1.67
N SER A 341 4.15 14.65 -2.64
CA SER A 341 3.91 14.30 -4.05
C SER A 341 4.05 12.78 -4.24
N SER A 342 3.63 12.26 -5.38
CA SER A 342 3.72 10.83 -5.69
C SER A 342 5.14 10.41 -6.11
N ALA A 343 5.28 9.13 -6.47
CA ALA A 343 6.51 8.54 -6.97
C ALA A 343 6.79 8.97 -8.43
N PRO A 344 8.03 9.37 -8.77
CA PRO A 344 9.25 8.90 -8.10
C PRO A 344 9.84 9.87 -7.08
N ASN A 345 9.31 11.08 -6.93
CA ASN A 345 10.00 12.12 -6.17
C ASN A 345 9.61 12.15 -4.69
N PHE A 346 8.35 11.85 -4.35
CA PHE A 346 7.82 11.99 -2.99
C PHE A 346 8.18 13.32 -2.33
N THR A 347 8.08 14.41 -3.09
CA THR A 347 8.43 15.76 -2.66
C THR A 347 7.67 16.17 -1.42
N LEU A 348 8.38 16.71 -0.42
CA LEU A 348 7.79 17.25 0.80
C LEU A 348 7.12 18.58 0.51
N HIS A 349 5.85 18.72 0.86
CA HIS A 349 5.15 20.01 0.86
C HIS A 349 4.61 20.29 2.24
N ILE A 350 5.12 21.35 2.84
CA ILE A 350 4.68 21.87 4.13
C ILE A 350 4.54 23.39 4.09
N ASP A 351 3.66 23.92 4.92
CA ASP A 351 3.56 25.36 5.17
C ASP A 351 4.46 25.78 6.32
N THR A 352 4.35 27.04 6.78
CA THR A 352 5.04 27.52 7.98
C THR A 352 4.58 26.73 9.22
N GLY A 353 5.55 26.16 9.93
CA GLY A 353 5.35 25.48 11.20
C GLY A 353 4.99 26.43 12.34
N HIS A 354 4.40 25.86 13.40
CA HIS A 354 4.33 26.50 14.71
C HIS A 354 4.54 25.46 15.81
N GLY A 355 5.27 25.86 16.85
CA GLY A 355 5.69 24.91 17.86
C GLY A 355 6.68 25.48 18.85
N THR A 356 7.33 24.57 19.56
CA THR A 356 8.35 24.84 20.58
C THR A 356 9.73 24.35 20.15
N ALA A 357 9.84 23.71 18.97
CA ALA A 357 11.10 23.21 18.44
C ALA A 357 11.94 24.30 17.74
N GLY A 358 11.32 25.43 17.37
CA GLY A 358 11.99 26.60 16.78
C GLY A 358 12.27 26.41 15.29
N ASP A 359 11.23 26.06 14.53
CA ASP A 359 11.28 25.86 13.09
C ASP A 359 11.03 27.16 12.30
N ASP A 360 11.85 27.41 11.27
CA ASP A 360 11.67 28.49 10.29
C ASP A 360 12.24 28.10 8.91
N SER A 361 12.07 28.93 7.87
CA SER A 361 12.50 28.62 6.49
C SER A 361 14.00 28.29 6.30
N SER A 362 14.85 28.70 7.25
CA SER A 362 16.30 28.44 7.27
C SER A 362 16.73 27.39 8.29
N THR A 363 15.80 26.95 9.15
CA THR A 363 16.02 25.99 10.22
C THR A 363 14.99 24.85 10.14
N GLY A 364 15.06 23.88 11.05
CA GLY A 364 13.99 22.88 11.17
C GLY A 364 13.66 22.07 9.90
N LEU A 365 12.45 21.54 9.84
CA LEU A 365 11.92 20.83 8.68
C LEU A 365 11.52 21.79 7.55
N SER A 366 11.12 23.04 7.84
CA SER A 366 10.74 24.02 6.79
C SER A 366 11.84 24.26 5.76
N ASN A 367 13.11 24.14 6.13
CA ASN A 367 14.24 24.21 5.19
C ASN A 367 14.21 23.10 4.11
N HIS A 368 13.55 21.98 4.37
CA HIS A 368 13.46 20.83 3.47
C HIS A 368 12.20 20.88 2.60
N ASN A 369 11.37 21.92 2.74
CA ASN A 369 10.16 22.09 1.95
C ASN A 369 10.48 22.19 0.46
N GLY A 370 9.76 21.45 -0.36
CA GLY A 370 9.97 21.37 -1.81
C GLY A 370 11.08 20.41 -2.24
N SER A 371 11.82 19.80 -1.31
CA SER A 371 12.81 18.77 -1.66
C SER A 371 12.17 17.43 -1.94
N ARG A 372 12.71 16.71 -2.93
CA ARG A 372 12.39 15.29 -3.18
C ARG A 372 13.01 14.39 -2.12
N PHE A 373 12.40 13.23 -1.90
CA PHE A 373 12.97 12.20 -1.05
C PHE A 373 14.17 11.53 -1.74
N GLN A 374 15.24 11.34 -1.00
CA GLN A 374 16.49 10.80 -1.51
C GLN A 374 17.03 9.70 -0.59
N THR A 375 17.67 8.69 -1.18
CA THR A 375 18.38 7.58 -0.52
C THR A 375 19.71 7.35 -1.21
N ASN A 376 20.57 6.49 -0.65
CA ASN A 376 21.91 6.23 -1.20
C ASN A 376 21.90 5.77 -2.67
N ASP A 377 20.83 5.08 -3.08
CA ASP A 377 20.58 4.53 -4.41
C ASP A 377 19.61 5.38 -5.27
N ASN A 378 19.03 6.44 -4.71
CA ASN A 378 18.13 7.38 -5.41
C ASN A 378 18.40 8.82 -4.97
N PHE A 379 19.38 9.46 -5.59
CA PHE A 379 19.82 10.82 -5.26
C PHE A 379 20.05 11.65 -6.52
N ASP A 380 20.07 12.98 -6.37
CA ASP A 380 20.53 13.86 -7.45
C ASP A 380 22.05 13.99 -7.43
N ALA A 381 22.68 13.84 -8.59
CA ALA A 381 24.13 13.93 -8.75
C ALA A 381 24.61 15.39 -8.66
N TYR A 382 24.41 16.08 -7.53
CA TYR A 382 24.98 17.41 -7.29
C TYR A 382 24.95 17.82 -5.81
N PRO A 383 26.05 18.32 -5.21
CA PRO A 383 27.46 18.06 -5.52
C PRO A 383 28.02 16.79 -4.83
N TYR A 384 27.26 16.11 -3.99
CA TYR A 384 27.62 14.82 -3.35
C TYR A 384 26.36 14.10 -2.83
N ASN A 385 26.47 12.79 -2.57
CA ASN A 385 25.35 11.97 -2.11
C ASN A 385 25.11 12.19 -0.60
N CYS A 386 24.17 13.08 -0.25
CA CYS A 386 23.82 13.37 1.14
C CYS A 386 23.30 12.14 1.89
N ALA A 387 22.55 11.27 1.20
CA ALA A 387 22.03 10.06 1.81
C ALA A 387 23.14 9.09 2.22
N GLU A 388 24.17 8.95 1.38
CA GLU A 388 25.38 8.19 1.69
C GLU A 388 26.18 8.83 2.83
N LEU A 389 26.37 10.16 2.80
CA LEU A 389 27.11 10.88 3.83
C LEU A 389 26.44 10.82 5.22
N LEU A 390 25.10 10.89 5.25
CA LEU A 390 24.31 10.97 6.47
C LEU A 390 23.67 9.64 6.89
N HIS A 391 23.87 8.58 6.11
CA HIS A 391 23.37 7.23 6.35
C HIS A 391 21.86 7.18 6.63
N ALA A 392 21.09 7.88 5.80
CA ALA A 392 19.64 8.01 5.97
C ALA A 392 18.94 8.36 4.65
N GLY A 393 17.68 7.94 4.52
CA GLY A 393 16.77 8.52 3.53
C GLY A 393 16.05 9.75 4.09
N TRP A 394 16.01 10.85 3.34
CA TRP A 394 15.39 12.10 3.77
C TRP A 394 15.06 13.04 2.58
N TRP A 395 14.32 14.11 2.86
CA TRP A 395 14.09 15.22 1.93
C TRP A 395 15.26 16.20 1.92
N PHE A 396 16.44 15.74 1.49
CA PHE A 396 17.65 16.56 1.60
C PHE A 396 17.59 17.87 0.80
N ASN A 397 18.02 18.97 1.42
CA ASN A 397 18.27 20.30 0.84
C ASN A 397 19.62 20.80 1.33
N ASP A 398 20.62 20.92 0.46
CA ASP A 398 22.04 21.10 0.85
C ASP A 398 22.41 20.16 2.01
N CYS A 399 22.07 18.88 1.80
CA CYS A 399 21.95 17.83 2.81
C CYS A 399 20.86 18.10 3.83
N ALA A 400 21.18 18.33 5.10
CA ALA A 400 20.14 18.38 6.11
C ALA A 400 20.49 19.29 7.27
N VAL A 401 19.61 20.23 7.58
CA VAL A 401 19.56 20.84 8.92
C VAL A 401 18.79 19.98 9.91
N VAL A 402 17.89 19.10 9.45
CA VAL A 402 17.15 18.17 10.30
C VAL A 402 17.29 16.79 9.70
N ASN A 403 17.63 15.80 10.53
CA ASN A 403 17.76 14.41 10.10
C ASN A 403 17.19 13.49 11.17
N LEU A 404 15.86 13.32 11.20
CA LEU A 404 15.21 12.43 12.17
C LEU A 404 15.39 10.95 11.80
N ASN A 405 15.83 10.67 10.56
CA ASN A 405 16.17 9.36 10.05
C ASN A 405 17.66 9.02 10.22
N GLY A 406 18.45 9.89 10.85
CA GLY A 406 19.88 9.67 11.06
C GLY A 406 20.20 8.44 11.92
N GLN A 407 21.48 8.15 12.04
CA GLN A 407 21.99 7.12 12.92
C GLN A 407 21.60 7.40 14.38
N TYR A 408 21.13 6.36 15.06
CA TYR A 408 20.76 6.47 16.46
C TYR A 408 22.03 6.40 17.32
N LEU A 409 22.59 7.56 17.66
CA LEU A 409 23.72 7.65 18.58
C LEU A 409 23.23 7.62 20.03
N THR A 410 24.16 7.45 20.97
CA THR A 410 23.82 7.60 22.40
C THR A 410 23.17 8.97 22.60
N PRO A 411 21.94 9.07 23.17
CA PRO A 411 21.25 10.34 23.30
C PRO A 411 22.11 11.40 23.99
N GLY A 412 22.11 12.62 23.46
CA GLY A 412 22.95 13.73 23.94
C GLY A 412 24.33 13.79 23.30
N THR A 413 24.75 12.76 22.55
CA THR A 413 26.02 12.78 21.80
C THR A 413 25.97 13.82 20.71
N VAL A 414 27.00 14.67 20.65
CA VAL A 414 27.23 15.60 19.55
C VAL A 414 28.09 14.90 18.50
N SER A 415 27.55 14.72 17.30
CA SER A 415 28.26 14.02 16.21
C SER A 415 29.35 14.89 15.58
N THR A 416 30.46 14.26 15.17
CA THR A 416 31.59 14.92 14.47
C THR A 416 31.25 15.36 13.04
N LEU A 417 30.27 14.73 12.40
CA LEU A 417 29.70 15.15 11.11
C LEU A 417 28.43 16.01 11.28
N TYR A 418 28.12 16.40 12.52
CA TYR A 418 27.02 17.25 12.99
C TYR A 418 25.58 16.77 12.67
N LEU A 419 25.35 16.04 11.57
CA LEU A 419 24.02 15.86 10.97
C LEU A 419 23.69 14.40 10.58
N ASN A 420 24.62 13.46 10.79
CA ASN A 420 24.36 12.04 10.55
C ASN A 420 23.58 11.37 11.69
N ALA A 421 23.41 12.05 12.84
CA ALA A 421 22.66 11.55 13.98
C ALA A 421 21.16 11.92 13.90
N VAL A 422 20.33 11.37 14.79
CA VAL A 422 18.93 11.80 14.94
C VAL A 422 18.89 13.21 15.52
N VAL A 423 18.80 14.23 14.67
CA VAL A 423 18.92 15.64 15.10
C VAL A 423 17.81 16.53 14.55
N PHE A 424 17.45 17.54 15.36
CA PHE A 424 16.63 18.67 14.95
C PHE A 424 17.43 19.94 15.25
N TYR A 425 17.96 20.61 14.23
CA TYR A 425 18.93 21.69 14.41
C TYR A 425 18.32 23.01 14.90
N TYR A 426 19.19 23.85 15.48
CA TYR A 426 18.97 25.13 16.15
C TYR A 426 18.39 25.08 17.56
N ASP A 427 17.13 25.44 17.78
CA ASP A 427 16.70 25.90 19.10
C ASP A 427 16.56 24.75 20.12
N PHE A 428 16.10 23.58 19.67
CA PHE A 428 15.92 22.43 20.54
C PHE A 428 17.15 21.51 20.56
N LYS A 429 18.05 21.75 21.53
CA LYS A 429 19.22 20.88 21.81
C LYS A 429 20.12 20.67 20.59
N ALA A 430 20.45 21.76 19.90
CA ALA A 430 21.32 21.81 18.71
C ALA A 430 22.43 20.75 18.71
N TYR A 431 22.53 19.99 17.62
CA TYR A 431 23.58 19.00 17.34
C TYR A 431 23.62 17.76 18.24
N ALA A 432 22.83 17.71 19.30
CA ALA A 432 22.76 16.55 20.18
C ALA A 432 21.78 15.52 19.62
N SER A 433 22.21 14.25 19.55
CA SER A 433 21.33 13.16 19.16
C SER A 433 20.12 13.10 20.11
N LEU A 434 18.93 13.13 19.54
CA LEU A 434 17.67 13.02 20.27
C LEU A 434 17.48 11.60 20.80
N LYS A 435 16.69 11.50 21.87
CA LYS A 435 16.33 10.23 22.50
C LYS A 435 15.13 9.61 21.80
N GLU A 436 14.06 10.38 21.58
CA GLU A 436 12.87 9.87 20.92
C GLU A 436 12.38 10.90 19.90
N THR A 437 11.95 10.42 18.74
CA THR A 437 11.32 11.26 17.71
C THR A 437 10.12 10.53 17.15
N LYS A 438 9.06 11.29 16.88
CA LYS A 438 7.82 10.75 16.34
C LYS A 438 7.26 11.75 15.36
N MET A 439 7.09 11.34 14.11
CA MET A 439 6.39 12.14 13.10
C MET A 439 5.05 11.50 12.80
N MET A 440 4.00 12.32 12.79
CA MET A 440 2.63 11.89 12.61
C MET A 440 1.83 12.92 11.86
N PHE A 441 0.87 12.48 11.06
CA PHE A 441 -0.02 13.38 10.34
C PHE A 441 -1.47 13.07 10.67
N ARG A 442 -2.33 14.06 10.46
CA ARG A 442 -3.76 13.94 10.71
C ARG A 442 -4.53 14.74 9.67
N ARG A 443 -5.59 14.15 9.14
CA ARG A 443 -6.53 14.86 8.26
C ARG A 443 -7.31 15.92 9.05
N VAL A 444 -7.37 17.14 8.50
CA VAL A 444 -7.94 18.34 9.14
C VAL A 444 -9.39 18.56 8.78
#